data_AF-A0A0L0F5A4-F1
#
_entry.id   AF-A0A0L0F5A4-F1
#
_cell.length_a   1.000
_cell.length_b   1.000
_cell.length_c   1.000
_cell.angle_alpha   90.00
_cell.angle_beta   90.00
_cell.angle_gamma   90.00
#
_symmetry.space_group_name_H-M   'P 1'
#
loop_
_entity.id
_entity.type
_entity.pdbx_description
1 polymer ?
#
loop_
_entity_poly.entity_id
_entity_poly.type
_entity_poly.pdbx_seq_one_letter_code
_entity_poly.pdbx_strand_id
1 'polypeptide(L)'
;MSNRRLSTTRPIESVKATDDTAQDNGPPLKLQLDVQIIAPTIVVPRGTNDETVVVADLGVFSATNQISTDAQGLLVDTMSVCICGETMSHV
;
A
#
# COMPACT_ATOMS: atom_id res chain seq x y z
N MET A 1 56.24 16.43 -38.63
CA MET A 1 56.60 16.50 -37.20
C MET A 1 55.32 16.42 -36.40
N SER A 2 55.13 15.34 -35.63
CA SER A 2 53.86 14.98 -34.97
C SER A 2 54.00 15.22 -33.46
N ASN A 3 53.23 16.14 -32.89
CA ASN A 3 53.26 16.43 -31.46
C ASN A 3 52.16 15.65 -30.74
N ARG A 4 52.55 14.61 -30.00
CA ARG A 4 51.68 13.89 -29.06
C ARG A 4 51.40 14.78 -27.86
N ARG A 5 50.14 15.18 -27.68
CA ARG A 5 49.68 15.88 -26.49
C ARG A 5 49.33 14.85 -25.41
N LEU A 6 50.22 14.68 -24.42
CA LEU A 6 49.99 13.86 -23.23
C LEU A 6 48.85 14.49 -22.41
N SER A 7 47.79 13.72 -22.18
CA SER A 7 46.64 14.14 -21.36
C SER A 7 46.94 13.85 -19.89
N THR A 8 47.25 14.89 -19.11
CA THR A 8 47.41 14.79 -17.66
C THR A 8 46.05 14.55 -17.00
N THR A 9 45.87 13.37 -16.39
CA THR A 9 44.70 13.05 -15.58
C THR A 9 44.75 13.85 -14.27
N ARG A 10 43.77 14.72 -14.03
CA ARG A 10 43.57 15.34 -12.70
C ARG A 10 42.77 14.36 -11.82
N PRO A 11 43.16 14.11 -10.56
CA PRO A 11 42.32 13.36 -9.65
C PRO A 11 41.00 14.12 -9.44
N ILE A 12 39.89 13.39 -9.45
CA ILE A 12 38.55 13.94 -9.20
C ILE A 12 38.57 14.53 -7.79
N GLU A 13 38.53 15.86 -7.73
CA GLU A 13 38.35 16.60 -6.49
C GLU A 13 36.94 16.30 -5.97
N SER A 14 36.89 15.77 -4.75
CA SER A 14 35.72 15.43 -3.94
C SER A 14 34.36 15.64 -4.62
N VAL A 15 33.67 14.55 -4.96
CA VAL A 15 32.24 14.59 -5.28
C VAL A 15 31.52 15.07 -4.02
N LYS A 16 31.21 16.37 -3.98
CA LYS A 16 30.26 16.92 -3.03
C LYS A 16 28.94 16.24 -3.33
N ALA A 17 28.44 15.41 -2.42
CA ALA A 17 27.06 15.00 -2.46
C ALA A 17 26.24 16.29 -2.48
N THR A 18 25.70 16.65 -3.64
CA THR A 18 24.57 17.55 -3.68
C THR A 18 23.49 16.80 -2.93
N ASP A 19 23.18 17.32 -1.74
CA ASP A 19 21.95 17.03 -1.05
C ASP A 19 20.84 17.54 -1.99
N ASP A 20 20.51 16.70 -2.98
CA ASP A 20 19.38 16.87 -3.87
C ASP A 20 18.13 16.65 -3.01
N THR A 21 17.88 17.63 -2.14
CA THR A 21 16.54 18.02 -1.76
C THR A 21 15.85 18.49 -3.03
N ALA A 22 15.51 17.52 -3.89
CA ALA A 22 14.41 17.66 -4.80
C ALA A 22 13.17 17.85 -3.90
N GLN A 23 12.96 19.10 -3.47
CA GLN A 23 11.61 19.61 -3.34
C GLN A 23 11.01 19.49 -4.73
N ASP A 24 10.50 18.29 -5.01
CA ASP A 24 9.51 18.08 -6.05
C ASP A 24 8.34 18.99 -5.67
N ASN A 25 8.31 20.19 -6.26
CA ASN A 25 7.23 21.16 -6.10
C ASN A 25 5.94 20.67 -6.79
N GLY A 26 5.90 19.42 -7.24
CA GLY A 26 4.72 18.74 -7.70
C GLY A 26 3.71 18.49 -6.56
N PRO A 27 2.42 18.34 -6.89
CA PRO A 27 1.45 17.89 -5.92
C PRO A 27 1.88 16.53 -5.36
N PRO A 28 1.69 16.27 -4.06
CA PRO A 28 2.13 15.01 -3.46
C PRO A 28 1.42 13.82 -4.12
N LEU A 29 2.12 12.70 -4.27
CA LEU A 29 1.60 11.47 -4.85
C LEU A 29 0.37 11.01 -4.07
N LYS A 30 -0.74 10.77 -4.77
CA LYS A 30 -1.98 10.23 -4.22
C LYS A 30 -2.21 8.83 -4.79
N LEU A 31 -2.27 7.84 -3.92
CA LEU A 31 -2.56 6.45 -4.31
C LEU A 31 -4.01 6.13 -3.95
N GLN A 32 -4.82 5.82 -4.95
CA GLN A 32 -6.18 5.35 -4.74
C GLN A 32 -6.19 3.83 -4.57
N LEU A 33 -6.87 3.36 -3.54
CA LEU A 33 -7.14 1.97 -3.23
C LEU A 33 -8.60 1.67 -3.51
N ASP A 34 -8.86 0.67 -4.36
CA ASP A 34 -10.17 0.06 -4.58
C ASP A 34 -9.97 -1.44 -4.67
N VAL A 35 -10.25 -2.14 -3.57
CA VAL A 35 -10.09 -3.58 -3.45
C VAL A 35 -11.45 -4.19 -3.20
N GLN A 36 -11.80 -5.19 -3.99
CA GLN A 36 -12.92 -6.09 -3.76
C GLN A 36 -12.42 -7.52 -3.91
N ILE A 37 -12.52 -8.29 -2.84
CA ILE A 37 -12.14 -9.70 -2.83
C ILE A 37 -13.25 -10.53 -2.18
N ILE A 38 -13.34 -11.79 -2.61
CA ILE A 38 -14.22 -12.76 -1.95
C ILE A 38 -13.68 -12.97 -0.53
N ALA A 39 -14.54 -12.75 0.47
CA ALA A 39 -14.21 -12.97 1.87
C ALA A 39 -14.23 -14.49 2.17
N PRO A 40 -13.47 -14.94 3.18
CA PRO A 40 -13.43 -16.36 3.52
C PRO A 40 -14.74 -16.83 4.16
N THR A 41 -15.16 -18.05 3.85
CA THR A 41 -16.21 -18.75 4.60
C THR A 41 -15.60 -19.38 5.86
N ILE A 42 -16.22 -19.14 7.02
CA ILE A 42 -15.80 -19.72 8.29
C ILE A 42 -16.70 -20.91 8.63
N VAL A 43 -16.10 -22.06 8.96
CA VAL A 43 -16.80 -23.25 9.44
C VAL A 43 -16.30 -23.58 10.84
N VAL A 44 -17.20 -23.54 11.83
CA VAL A 44 -16.88 -23.81 13.24
C VAL A 44 -17.68 -25.02 13.73
N PRO A 45 -17.03 -26.12 14.17
CA PRO A 45 -17.72 -27.24 14.82
C PRO A 45 -18.36 -26.80 16.13
N ARG A 46 -19.57 -27.29 16.43
CA ARG A 46 -20.26 -26.97 17.68
C ARG A 46 -19.74 -27.74 18.89
N GLY A 47 -19.06 -28.86 18.65
CA GLY A 47 -18.43 -29.69 19.68
C GLY A 47 -17.51 -30.75 19.08
N THR A 48 -16.69 -31.38 19.91
CA THR A 48 -15.67 -32.36 19.48
C THR A 48 -16.26 -33.69 18.98
N ASN A 49 -17.50 -34.01 19.36
CA ASN A 49 -18.25 -35.21 18.96
C ASN A 49 -19.61 -34.85 18.34
N ASP A 50 -19.76 -33.60 17.89
CA ASP A 50 -21.00 -33.08 17.30
C ASP A 50 -20.77 -32.91 15.79
N GLU A 51 -21.66 -33.46 14.97
CA GLU A 51 -21.59 -33.34 13.51
C GLU A 51 -22.10 -31.98 13.01
N THR A 52 -22.74 -31.19 13.89
CA THR A 52 -23.30 -29.90 13.53
C THR A 52 -22.22 -28.81 13.48
N VAL A 53 -22.35 -27.92 12.50
CA VAL A 53 -21.39 -26.84 12.26
C VAL A 53 -22.11 -25.49 12.17
N VAL A 54 -21.41 -24.43 12.55
CA VAL A 54 -21.82 -23.06 12.24
C VAL A 54 -21.06 -22.63 10.99
N VAL A 55 -21.81 -22.30 9.95
CA VAL A 55 -21.26 -21.75 8.70
C VAL A 55 -21.56 -20.25 8.67
N ALA A 56 -20.50 -19.45 8.52
CA ALA A 56 -20.60 -18.02 8.32
C ALA A 56 -19.97 -17.67 6.96
N ASP A 57 -20.82 -17.30 6.00
CA ASP A 57 -20.38 -16.70 4.76
C ASP A 57 -20.18 -15.20 4.97
N LEU A 58 -18.93 -14.76 4.87
CA LEU A 58 -18.57 -13.37 5.06
C LEU A 58 -18.74 -12.53 3.79
N GLY A 59 -19.13 -13.16 2.66
CA GLY A 59 -19.44 -12.52 1.40
C GLY A 59 -18.24 -11.81 0.77
N VAL A 60 -18.24 -10.48 0.76
CA VAL A 60 -17.22 -9.67 0.08
C VAL A 60 -16.47 -8.79 1.08
N PHE A 61 -15.14 -8.83 1.03
CA PHE A 61 -14.26 -7.88 1.70
C PHE A 61 -13.95 -6.74 0.73
N SER A 62 -14.20 -5.52 1.16
CA SER A 62 -13.86 -4.32 0.41
C SER A 62 -12.96 -3.40 1.22
N ALA A 63 -11.97 -2.81 0.55
CA ALA A 63 -11.13 -1.78 1.12
C ALA A 63 -11.02 -0.61 0.14
N THR A 64 -11.26 0.59 0.65
CA THR A 64 -11.14 1.84 -0.09
C THR A 64 -10.36 2.84 0.73
N ASN A 65 -9.79 3.85 0.09
CA ASN A 65 -9.15 4.93 0.82
C ASN A 65 -9.61 6.30 0.32
N GLN A 66 -9.59 7.28 1.21
CA GLN A 66 -9.90 8.67 0.90
C GLN A 66 -8.74 9.54 1.39
N ILE A 67 -8.08 10.20 0.44
CA ILE A 67 -6.97 11.10 0.73
C ILE A 67 -7.51 12.52 0.89
N SER A 68 -7.25 13.12 2.04
CA SER A 68 -7.55 14.52 2.37
C SER A 68 -6.29 15.27 2.79
N THR A 69 -6.39 16.59 2.91
CA THR A 69 -5.34 17.43 3.49
C THR A 69 -5.86 18.01 4.80
N ASP A 70 -5.06 17.94 5.87
CA ASP A 70 -5.42 18.54 7.15
C ASP A 70 -5.20 20.06 7.18
N ALA A 71 -5.47 20.70 8.33
CA ALA A 71 -5.32 22.15 8.50
C ALA A 71 -3.87 22.63 8.39
N GLN A 72 -2.90 21.72 8.48
CA GLN A 72 -1.47 21.97 8.46
C GLN A 72 -0.85 21.67 7.08
N GLY A 73 -1.67 21.24 6.11
CA GLY A 73 -1.21 20.92 4.76
C GLY A 73 -0.66 19.50 4.62
N LEU A 74 -0.81 18.64 5.63
CA LEU A 74 -0.35 17.25 5.58
C LEU A 74 -1.38 16.37 4.86
N LEU A 75 -0.89 15.42 4.08
CA LEU A 75 -1.76 14.40 3.51
C LEU A 75 -2.20 13.40 4.58
N VAL A 76 -3.50 13.20 4.65
CA VAL A 76 -4.15 12.21 5.50
C VAL A 76 -4.79 11.18 4.59
N ASP A 77 -4.37 9.93 4.75
CA ASP A 77 -5.00 8.79 4.08
C ASP A 77 -5.97 8.10 5.04
N THR A 78 -7.26 8.11 4.71
CA THR A 78 -8.31 7.46 5.51
C THR A 78 -8.73 6.16 4.83
N MET A 79 -8.24 5.03 5.35
CA MET A 79 -8.63 3.70 4.89
C MET A 79 -9.95 3.25 5.51
N SER A 80 -10.89 2.85 4.67
CA SER A 80 -12.17 2.25 5.06
C SER A 80 -12.20 0.79 4.64
N VAL A 81 -12.44 -0.10 5.61
CA VAL A 81 -12.49 -1.55 5.40
C VAL A 81 -13.89 -2.05 5.79
N CYS A 82 -14.50 -2.85 4.93
CA CYS A 82 -15.85 -3.36 5.12
C CYS A 82 -15.96 -4.83 4.72
N ILE A 83 -16.76 -5.59 5.47
CA ILE A 83 -17.15 -6.96 5.15
C ILE A 83 -18.67 -6.97 4.98
N CYS A 84 -19.14 -7.41 3.82
CA CYS A 84 -20.55 -7.55 3.49
C CYS A 84 -20.88 -9.03 3.33
N GLY A 85 -21.42 -9.66 4.37
CA GLY A 85 -21.84 -11.07 4.36
C GLY A 85 -23.35 -11.24 4.26
N GLU A 86 -23.78 -12.38 3.72
CA GLU A 86 -25.16 -12.87 3.84
C GLU A 86 -25.28 -13.79 5.06
N THR A 87 -26.46 -13.80 5.68
CA THR A 87 -26.78 -14.32 7.03
C THR A 87 -26.17 -15.66 7.42
N MET A 88 -25.80 -15.79 8.71
CA MET A 88 -25.45 -17.06 9.36
C MET A 88 -26.56 -18.11 9.18
N SER A 89 -26.22 -19.26 8.61
CA SER A 89 -27.12 -20.41 8.51
C SER A 89 -26.65 -21.54 9.43
N HIS A 90 -27.60 -22.18 10.11
CA HIS A 90 -27.36 -23.40 10.87
C HIS A 90 -27.52 -24.61 9.94
N VAL A 91 -26.50 -25.47 9.86
CA VAL A 91 -26.52 -26.73 9.08
C VAL A 91 -26.09 -27.88 9.97
#